data_AF-A0A1D6EZP2-F1
#
_entry.id   AF-A0A1D6EZP2-F1
#
_cell.length_a   1.000
_cell.length_b   1.000
_cell.length_c   1.000
_cell.angle_alpha   90.00
_cell.angle_beta   90.00
_cell.angle_gamma   90.00
#
_symmetry.space_group_name_H-M   'P 1'
#
loop_
_entity.id
_entity.type
_entity.pdbx_description
1 polymer ?
#
loop_
_entity_poly.entity_id
_entity_poly.type
_entity_poly.pdbx_seq_one_letter_code
_entity_poly.pdbx_strand_id
1 'polypeptide(L)'
;MALQLQLPRPLAAARPSILLPSPAHGASASATPLHARAGGVAFSLQTNVRLLKPNRRVRRSRDPYYDLDEDDEEEAEFDEDDEDDEEGYESDDDLSGLEYPGVLYSNSPRASSKKPGLQTPVVKENWEGRQTKTHDKYGSPGRSKSMHPRSKVGRSSTDLKNMDREVELKNASISRSLFQKLQEEYDFDDKWLPLIDYLCTFGLKESHFTYIYERHMACFQISQASAEERLDFLLNAGVKSKDMKRILVRQPQILEYTLGNLKSHVDFLVSIGVPNRRIGQIISAAPSMFSYSVEQSLKPTVRYLIEEVGIEESDVGKVVQLSPQILVQKIDSAWKSRSLFLSKELDAPKHSIVKMVTKHPQLLHYSIEDGILPRLNFLRSIGMRNSDILKVLTSLTQVLSLSLEDNLKPKYLYLVNDLKNEVQSLTKYPMYLSLSLDQRIRPRHRFLVSLKKAPKGPFPLSSFVPTDERFCQRWAGTSLEAYHTFRQRLLLTSFAEKSGRKTLVSRR
;
A
#
# COMPACT_ATOMS: atom_id res chain seq x y z
N MET A 1 45.66 -5.99 2.45
CA MET A 1 45.98 -4.56 2.25
C MET A 1 44.68 -3.77 2.31
N ALA A 2 44.38 -3.18 3.47
CA ALA A 2 43.15 -2.41 3.69
C ALA A 2 43.39 -0.96 3.23
N LEU A 3 42.87 -0.59 2.06
CA LEU A 3 42.78 0.80 1.63
C LEU A 3 41.49 1.39 2.19
N GLN A 4 41.61 2.11 3.31
CA GLN A 4 40.59 3.05 3.79
C GLN A 4 40.52 4.21 2.80
N LEU A 5 39.53 4.22 1.92
CA LEU A 5 39.20 5.39 1.10
C LEU A 5 38.06 6.16 1.76
N GLN A 6 38.41 7.33 2.28
CA GLN A 6 37.50 8.35 2.82
C GLN A 6 36.56 8.87 1.73
N LEU A 7 35.26 8.86 2.01
CA LEU A 7 34.27 9.63 1.25
C LEU A 7 34.59 11.14 1.37
N PRO A 8 34.47 11.93 0.28
CA PRO A 8 34.71 13.36 0.33
C PRO A 8 33.65 14.09 1.17
N ARG A 9 34.10 15.03 2.01
CA ARG A 9 33.24 15.91 2.83
C ARG A 9 32.34 16.79 1.94
N PRO A 10 31.09 17.07 2.33
CA PRO A 10 30.24 17.97 1.57
C PRO A 10 30.75 19.42 1.63
N LEU A 11 30.82 20.07 0.46
CA LEU A 11 31.10 21.51 0.31
C LEU A 11 29.97 22.32 0.95
N ALA A 12 30.34 23.27 1.79
CA ALA A 12 29.43 24.23 2.41
C ALA A 12 28.76 25.12 1.36
N ALA A 13 27.43 25.13 1.33
CA ALA A 13 26.66 26.02 0.49
C ALA A 13 26.75 27.47 1.03
N ALA A 14 27.35 28.36 0.24
CA ALA A 14 27.32 29.79 0.45
C ALA A 14 25.90 30.33 0.19
N ARG A 15 25.37 31.10 1.15
CA ARG A 15 24.12 31.87 1.04
C ARG A 15 24.28 33.02 0.03
N PRO A 16 23.32 33.30 -0.86
CA PRO A 16 23.23 34.60 -1.50
C PRO A 16 22.34 35.53 -0.67
N SER A 17 22.87 36.71 -0.39
CA SER A 17 22.26 37.83 0.34
C SER A 17 21.07 38.43 -0.40
N ILE A 18 19.99 38.71 0.34
CA ILE A 18 18.83 39.49 -0.10
C ILE A 18 19.19 40.97 -0.04
N LEU A 19 19.11 41.67 -1.19
CA LEU A 19 19.18 43.13 -1.30
C LEU A 19 17.81 43.64 -1.74
N LEU A 20 17.12 44.34 -0.82
CA LEU A 20 15.97 45.20 -1.07
C LEU A 20 16.45 46.60 -1.47
N PRO A 21 15.69 47.34 -2.30
CA PRO A 21 15.63 48.79 -2.17
C PRO A 21 14.20 49.30 -1.87
N SER A 22 14.19 50.35 -1.04
CA SER A 22 13.08 51.09 -0.44
C SER A 22 12.22 51.96 -1.41
N PRO A 23 11.07 52.50 -0.95
CA PRO A 23 10.02 53.13 -1.76
C PRO A 23 9.98 54.68 -1.70
N ALA A 24 9.33 55.32 -2.68
CA ALA A 24 8.83 56.72 -2.65
C ALA A 24 7.84 56.91 -3.83
N HIS A 25 6.52 57.11 -3.63
CA HIS A 25 5.74 58.34 -3.31
C HIS A 25 5.14 59.08 -4.54
N GLY A 26 3.82 59.35 -4.45
CA GLY A 26 3.03 60.33 -5.24
C GLY A 26 1.95 59.68 -6.13
N ALA A 27 0.66 59.53 -5.79
CA ALA A 27 -0.42 60.39 -5.27
C ALA A 27 -1.37 60.97 -6.37
N SER A 28 -2.67 60.92 -6.06
CA SER A 28 -3.88 61.50 -6.72
C SER A 28 -4.53 60.70 -7.87
N ALA A 29 -5.82 60.32 -7.96
CA ALA A 29 -7.10 60.38 -7.21
C ALA A 29 -8.24 60.89 -8.14
N SER A 30 -9.29 60.06 -8.35
CA SER A 30 -10.73 60.38 -8.58
C SER A 30 -11.43 59.16 -9.27
N ALA A 31 -12.20 58.30 -8.59
CA ALA A 31 -13.66 58.36 -8.31
C ALA A 31 -14.51 58.47 -9.61
N THR A 32 -15.45 57.58 -9.96
CA THR A 32 -16.67 57.10 -9.25
C THR A 32 -17.28 55.83 -9.91
N PRO A 33 -18.26 55.13 -9.26
CA PRO A 33 -18.57 53.71 -9.45
C PRO A 33 -19.92 53.41 -10.15
N LEU A 34 -20.25 52.13 -10.42
CA LEU A 34 -21.53 51.46 -10.06
C LEU A 34 -21.71 50.05 -10.71
N HIS A 35 -22.20 49.11 -9.87
CA HIS A 35 -22.96 47.87 -10.13
C HIS A 35 -22.34 46.73 -10.98
N ALA A 36 -22.60 45.43 -10.75
CA ALA A 36 -23.09 44.58 -9.66
C ALA A 36 -23.18 43.17 -10.27
N ARG A 37 -22.62 42.12 -9.64
CA ARG A 37 -23.34 40.85 -9.41
C ARG A 37 -22.51 39.85 -8.61
N ALA A 38 -23.17 39.36 -7.57
CA ALA A 38 -22.71 38.42 -6.57
C ALA A 38 -22.69 36.98 -7.08
N GLY A 39 -21.73 36.20 -6.58
CA GLY A 39 -21.68 34.74 -6.66
C GLY A 39 -20.91 34.23 -5.45
N GLY A 40 -21.57 34.20 -4.30
CA GLY A 40 -21.01 33.66 -3.07
C GLY A 40 -20.96 32.14 -3.12
N VAL A 41 -19.80 31.57 -2.84
CA VAL A 41 -19.64 30.14 -2.57
C VAL A 41 -19.10 30.00 -1.15
N ALA A 42 -20.00 29.74 -0.21
CA ALA A 42 -19.69 29.32 1.14
C ALA A 42 -19.46 27.80 1.11
N PHE A 43 -18.23 27.33 1.32
CA PHE A 43 -17.98 25.92 1.58
C PHE A 43 -18.04 25.64 3.08
N SER A 44 -19.01 24.79 3.42
CA SER A 44 -19.41 24.37 4.75
C SER A 44 -18.28 23.70 5.54
N LEU A 45 -18.02 24.23 6.73
CA LEU A 45 -17.27 23.60 7.80
C LEU A 45 -18.16 22.56 8.48
N GLN A 46 -18.10 21.28 8.10
CA GLN A 46 -18.79 20.22 8.85
C GLN A 46 -18.23 18.81 8.55
N THR A 47 -17.15 18.44 9.23
CA THR A 47 -16.96 17.08 9.77
C THR A 47 -16.42 17.22 11.20
N ASN A 48 -17.25 17.77 12.08
CA ASN A 48 -17.04 17.73 13.53
C ASN A 48 -17.36 16.31 14.01
N VAL A 49 -16.34 15.46 14.16
CA VAL A 49 -16.44 14.29 15.05
C VAL A 49 -16.44 14.84 16.47
N ARG A 50 -17.63 14.88 17.07
CA ARG A 50 -17.90 15.46 18.39
C ARG A 50 -17.12 14.72 19.48
N LEU A 51 -16.36 15.50 20.24
CA LEU A 51 -15.76 15.14 21.53
C LEU A 51 -16.86 14.76 22.54
N LEU A 52 -16.83 13.51 23.01
CA LEU A 52 -17.46 13.10 24.26
C LEU A 52 -16.35 12.64 25.23
N LYS A 53 -16.16 13.41 26.31
CA LYS A 53 -15.62 12.93 27.60
C LYS A 53 -16.85 12.59 28.48
N PRO A 54 -16.79 11.73 29.52
CA PRO A 54 -15.64 11.57 30.43
C PRO A 54 -15.44 10.20 31.15
N ASN A 55 -14.37 10.16 31.95
CA ASN A 55 -14.23 9.43 33.23
C ASN A 55 -14.15 7.89 33.25
N ARG A 56 -12.92 7.37 33.10
CA ARG A 56 -12.29 6.52 34.15
C ARG A 56 -10.77 6.52 33.96
N ARG A 57 -10.04 6.76 35.06
CA ARG A 57 -8.58 6.78 35.11
C ARG A 57 -8.03 5.35 35.00
N VAL A 58 -7.40 4.98 33.89
CA VAL A 58 -6.41 3.89 33.84
C VAL A 58 -5.23 4.32 32.95
N ARG A 59 -4.05 3.83 33.30
CA ARG A 59 -2.72 4.40 33.10
C ARG A 59 -2.19 4.33 31.65
N ARG A 60 -1.47 5.39 31.29
CA ARG A 60 -0.37 5.51 30.29
C ARG A 60 -0.69 5.16 28.82
N SER A 61 -1.01 6.23 28.11
CA SER A 61 -0.99 6.36 26.65
C SER A 61 0.44 6.31 26.07
N ARG A 62 0.67 5.46 25.07
CA ARG A 62 1.77 5.54 24.08
C ARG A 62 1.46 4.66 22.85
N ASP A 63 1.45 5.29 21.66
CA ASP A 63 1.40 4.78 20.27
C ASP A 63 0.20 3.91 19.80
N PRO A 64 -0.58 4.35 18.78
CA PRO A 64 -1.58 3.52 18.13
C PRO A 64 -1.07 2.99 16.77
N TYR A 65 -0.15 2.02 16.80
CA TYR A 65 0.09 1.05 15.73
C TYR A 65 0.78 -0.17 16.38
N TYR A 66 -0.02 -1.06 16.95
CA TYR A 66 0.47 -2.38 17.35
C TYR A 66 0.35 -3.31 16.13
N ASP A 67 1.49 -3.87 15.71
CA ASP A 67 1.59 -5.09 14.91
C ASP A 67 0.83 -6.19 15.66
N LEU A 68 -0.31 -6.62 15.12
CA LEU A 68 -1.05 -7.80 15.57
C LEU A 68 -0.91 -8.96 14.56
N ASP A 69 0.07 -8.87 13.66
CA ASP A 69 0.30 -9.85 12.60
C ASP A 69 1.57 -10.73 12.86
N GLU A 70 2.17 -10.69 14.06
CA GLU A 70 3.37 -11.53 14.38
C GLU A 70 3.07 -13.03 14.57
N ASP A 71 1.81 -13.45 14.70
CA ASP A 71 1.45 -14.84 15.04
C ASP A 71 0.80 -15.66 13.89
N ASP A 72 0.67 -15.10 12.68
CA ASP A 72 0.20 -15.85 11.50
C ASP A 72 1.29 -15.80 10.39
N GLU A 73 2.50 -16.30 10.68
CA GLU A 73 3.47 -16.73 9.65
C GLU A 73 2.97 -18.05 9.00
N GLU A 74 1.81 -18.01 8.33
CA GLU A 74 1.49 -19.02 7.33
C GLU A 74 2.04 -18.55 5.99
N GLU A 75 2.96 -19.33 5.42
CA GLU A 75 3.57 -19.09 4.12
C GLU A 75 2.46 -18.81 3.09
N ALA A 76 2.36 -17.55 2.67
CA ALA A 76 1.54 -17.20 1.53
C ALA A 76 2.20 -17.80 0.29
N GLU A 77 1.72 -18.98 -0.10
CA GLU A 77 1.85 -19.50 -1.46
C GLU A 77 1.42 -18.37 -2.41
N PHE A 78 2.37 -17.89 -3.20
CA PHE A 78 2.08 -16.96 -4.30
C PHE A 78 1.34 -17.79 -5.35
N ASP A 79 0.03 -17.57 -5.50
CA ASP A 79 -0.67 -18.01 -6.70
C ASP A 79 0.01 -17.28 -7.89
N GLU A 80 0.86 -18.00 -8.63
CA GLU A 80 1.51 -17.56 -9.89
C GLU A 80 0.53 -17.54 -11.09
N ASP A 81 -0.78 -17.70 -10.83
CA ASP A 81 -1.81 -17.82 -11.86
C ASP A 81 -2.47 -16.46 -12.15
N ASP A 82 -1.76 -15.56 -12.83
CA ASP A 82 -2.33 -14.45 -13.60
C ASP A 82 -1.38 -14.08 -14.78
N GLU A 83 -0.79 -15.10 -15.43
CA GLU A 83 -0.25 -14.99 -16.79
C GLU A 83 -1.42 -15.12 -17.77
N ASP A 84 -1.91 -14.00 -18.30
CA ASP A 84 -2.53 -13.82 -19.62
C ASP A 84 -3.45 -12.57 -19.59
N ASP A 85 -3.16 -11.62 -20.49
CA ASP A 85 -4.07 -10.63 -21.12
C ASP A 85 -3.31 -9.32 -21.41
N GLU A 86 -2.46 -9.39 -22.46
CA GLU A 86 -2.07 -8.22 -23.26
C GLU A 86 -3.26 -7.79 -24.12
N GLU A 87 -3.91 -6.68 -23.76
CA GLU A 87 -4.68 -5.88 -24.73
C GLU A 87 -4.04 -4.49 -24.89
N GLY A 88 -3.18 -4.41 -25.92
CA GLY A 88 -3.09 -3.30 -26.88
C GLY A 88 -2.98 -1.86 -26.37
N TYR A 89 -1.74 -1.42 -26.08
CA TYR A 89 -1.30 -0.06 -26.40
C TYR A 89 0.16 -0.10 -26.89
N GLU A 90 0.33 0.03 -28.21
CA GLU A 90 1.63 0.18 -28.87
C GLU A 90 2.32 1.47 -28.37
N SER A 91 3.38 1.29 -27.60
CA SER A 91 4.38 2.31 -27.29
C SER A 91 5.69 1.57 -27.02
N ASP A 92 6.65 1.74 -27.92
CA ASP A 92 7.99 1.13 -27.91
C ASP A 92 8.69 1.22 -26.54
N ASP A 93 8.53 0.20 -25.70
CA ASP A 93 9.40 -0.16 -24.56
C ASP A 93 8.88 -1.53 -24.03
N ASP A 94 9.37 -2.61 -24.65
CA ASP A 94 9.14 -4.01 -24.28
C ASP A 94 9.50 -4.25 -22.79
N LEU A 95 8.49 -4.26 -21.91
CA LEU A 95 8.60 -4.32 -20.45
C LEU A 95 7.62 -5.34 -19.82
N SER A 96 7.27 -6.41 -20.52
CA SER A 96 6.51 -7.53 -19.96
C SER A 96 7.45 -8.56 -19.30
N GLY A 97 7.20 -8.91 -18.03
CA GLY A 97 7.85 -10.06 -17.38
C GLY A 97 8.47 -9.87 -15.98
N LEU A 98 8.17 -8.81 -15.24
CA LEU A 98 8.52 -8.74 -13.81
C LEU A 98 7.35 -8.22 -12.98
N GLU A 99 6.55 -9.17 -12.47
CA GLU A 99 5.63 -8.96 -11.36
C GLU A 99 6.32 -8.23 -10.20
N TYR A 100 5.70 -7.15 -9.75
CA TYR A 100 6.10 -6.44 -8.54
C TYR A 100 5.36 -7.05 -7.35
N PRO A 101 6.06 -7.59 -6.34
CA PRO A 101 5.43 -7.88 -5.06
C PRO A 101 4.96 -6.55 -4.47
N GLY A 102 3.65 -6.44 -4.21
CA GLY A 102 3.07 -5.32 -3.49
C GLY A 102 3.74 -5.19 -2.13
N VAL A 103 4.67 -4.24 -2.01
CA VAL A 103 5.26 -3.88 -0.72
C VAL A 103 4.16 -3.21 0.08
N LEU A 104 3.55 -3.99 0.98
CA LEU A 104 2.79 -3.47 2.12
C LEU A 104 3.76 -2.61 2.94
N TYR A 105 3.69 -1.29 2.77
CA TYR A 105 4.46 -0.37 3.59
C TYR A 105 3.80 -0.30 4.97
N SER A 106 4.46 -0.94 5.95
CA SER A 106 4.33 -0.57 7.35
C SER A 106 4.85 0.88 7.54
N ASN A 107 4.19 1.59 8.44
CA ASN A 107 4.33 3.03 8.63
C ASN A 107 5.78 3.48 8.84
N SER A 108 6.22 4.51 8.10
CA SER A 108 7.40 5.29 8.50
C SER A 108 7.15 5.93 9.87
N PRO A 109 8.02 5.71 10.88
CA PRO A 109 7.90 6.39 12.15
C PRO A 109 8.31 7.86 11.96
N ARG A 110 7.32 8.77 11.97
CA ARG A 110 7.60 10.21 12.03
C ARG A 110 8.15 10.53 13.43
N ALA A 111 9.35 11.11 13.47
CA ALA A 111 10.06 11.53 14.66
C ALA A 111 9.20 12.40 15.61
N SER A 112 9.27 12.10 16.91
CA SER A 112 8.52 12.83 17.94
C SER A 112 9.09 14.24 18.17
N SER A 113 8.29 15.26 17.89
CA SER A 113 8.55 16.64 18.32
C SER A 113 7.60 16.99 19.47
N LYS A 114 8.18 17.33 20.63
CA LYS A 114 7.53 17.52 21.94
C LYS A 114 6.97 18.95 22.15
N LYS A 115 5.82 19.02 22.84
CA LYS A 115 5.28 20.07 23.78
C LYS A 115 4.38 21.22 23.21
N PRO A 116 3.54 21.90 24.04
CA PRO A 116 2.46 21.37 24.91
C PRO A 116 1.15 22.24 24.96
N GLY A 117 0.00 21.58 25.17
CA GLY A 117 -1.26 22.01 25.84
C GLY A 117 -1.81 23.44 25.79
N LEU A 118 -3.09 23.58 25.37
CA LEU A 118 -4.04 24.53 25.97
C LEU A 118 -5.49 24.00 25.88
N GLN A 119 -6.31 24.41 26.86
CA GLN A 119 -7.58 23.81 27.31
C GLN A 119 -8.83 24.34 26.55
N THR A 120 -9.88 23.50 26.45
CA THR A 120 -11.24 23.85 25.99
C THR A 120 -12.18 24.21 27.16
N PRO A 121 -13.35 24.80 26.90
CA PRO A 121 -14.57 24.37 27.59
C PRO A 121 -15.81 24.18 26.69
N VAL A 122 -16.74 23.40 27.25
CA VAL A 122 -17.92 22.70 26.71
C VAL A 122 -19.21 23.52 26.85
N VAL A 123 -20.17 23.34 25.93
CA VAL A 123 -21.61 23.57 26.17
C VAL A 123 -22.44 22.41 25.59
N LYS A 124 -23.43 21.93 26.37
CA LYS A 124 -24.36 20.80 26.18
C LYS A 124 -25.68 21.27 25.53
N GLU A 125 -26.38 20.34 24.85
CA GLU A 125 -27.86 20.11 24.83
C GLU A 125 -28.16 18.99 23.80
N ASN A 126 -28.62 17.77 24.19
CA ASN A 126 -30.01 17.27 24.38
C ASN A 126 -30.94 17.43 23.16
N TRP A 127 -31.82 16.51 22.74
CA TRP A 127 -32.08 15.05 22.77
C TRP A 127 -33.30 14.85 21.80
N GLU A 128 -33.56 13.59 21.37
CA GLU A 128 -34.83 13.09 20.76
C GLU A 128 -35.16 13.56 19.32
N GLY A 129 -35.67 12.78 18.37
CA GLY A 129 -36.19 11.42 18.33
C GLY A 129 -37.21 11.33 17.17
N ARG A 130 -37.06 10.40 16.22
CA ARG A 130 -38.18 9.85 15.42
C ARG A 130 -37.73 8.70 14.52
N GLN A 131 -38.22 7.49 14.83
CA GLN A 131 -38.40 6.40 13.88
C GLN A 131 -39.85 6.38 13.38
N THR A 132 -40.05 5.92 12.15
CA THR A 132 -41.35 5.45 11.64
C THR A 132 -41.17 4.14 10.89
N LYS A 133 -41.98 3.13 11.27
CA LYS A 133 -42.16 1.81 10.65
C LYS A 133 -43.36 1.81 9.69
N THR A 134 -43.29 1.01 8.61
CA THR A 134 -44.42 0.34 7.89
C THR A 134 -43.78 -0.74 6.98
N HIS A 135 -43.82 -2.05 7.25
CA HIS A 135 -44.86 -3.08 7.03
C HIS A 135 -45.47 -3.17 5.61
N ASP A 136 -45.10 -4.22 4.85
CA ASP A 136 -45.94 -5.41 4.52
C ASP A 136 -46.12 -5.85 3.03
N LYS A 137 -46.17 -7.20 2.88
CA LYS A 137 -46.86 -8.06 1.88
C LYS A 137 -46.15 -8.65 0.63
N TYR A 138 -45.74 -9.91 0.80
CA TYR A 138 -45.92 -11.15 -0.01
C TYR A 138 -46.35 -11.14 -1.50
N GLY A 139 -45.64 -11.98 -2.27
CA GLY A 139 -46.12 -12.69 -3.46
C GLY A 139 -45.06 -13.65 -4.05
N SER A 140 -45.36 -14.95 -4.15
CA SER A 140 -44.53 -16.03 -4.74
C SER A 140 -45.33 -16.79 -5.83
N PRO A 141 -44.81 -17.85 -6.49
CA PRO A 141 -43.70 -17.89 -7.46
C PRO A 141 -44.05 -18.65 -8.76
N GLY A 142 -43.25 -18.49 -9.83
CA GLY A 142 -43.41 -19.18 -11.12
C GLY A 142 -42.33 -20.23 -11.41
N ARG A 143 -42.75 -21.49 -11.59
CA ARG A 143 -41.94 -22.67 -12.00
C ARG A 143 -41.67 -22.66 -13.51
N SER A 144 -40.45 -23.07 -13.93
CA SER A 144 -40.21 -23.73 -15.21
C SER A 144 -39.03 -24.72 -15.13
N LYS A 145 -39.20 -25.88 -15.77
CA LYS A 145 -38.34 -27.08 -15.75
C LYS A 145 -37.47 -27.14 -17.02
N SER A 146 -36.23 -27.65 -16.92
CA SER A 146 -35.63 -28.66 -17.84
C SER A 146 -34.19 -28.99 -17.35
N MET A 147 -33.88 -30.26 -17.05
CA MET A 147 -33.25 -31.31 -17.87
C MET A 147 -31.76 -31.53 -17.52
N HIS A 148 -31.47 -32.67 -16.88
CA HIS A 148 -30.12 -33.24 -16.69
C HIS A 148 -29.77 -34.23 -17.83
N PRO A 149 -28.47 -34.52 -18.00
CA PRO A 149 -28.06 -35.92 -18.07
C PRO A 149 -26.89 -36.29 -17.14
N ARG A 150 -26.93 -37.57 -16.74
CA ARG A 150 -26.05 -38.33 -15.85
C ARG A 150 -24.59 -38.41 -16.33
N SER A 151 -23.63 -38.46 -15.41
CA SER A 151 -22.77 -39.65 -15.21
C SER A 151 -21.95 -39.64 -13.89
N LYS A 152 -22.16 -40.72 -13.12
CA LYS A 152 -21.24 -41.52 -12.28
C LYS A 152 -19.92 -40.90 -11.75
N VAL A 153 -19.83 -40.72 -10.43
CA VAL A 153 -18.91 -41.45 -9.50
C VAL A 153 -19.51 -41.35 -8.09
N GLY A 154 -19.80 -42.50 -7.47
CA GLY A 154 -20.34 -42.57 -6.10
C GLY A 154 -19.24 -42.54 -5.05
N ARG A 155 -19.09 -41.40 -4.37
CA ARG A 155 -18.59 -41.33 -2.99
C ARG A 155 -19.81 -41.09 -2.09
N SER A 156 -19.89 -41.80 -0.97
CA SER A 156 -21.07 -41.82 -0.11
C SER A 156 -21.49 -40.39 0.29
N SER A 157 -22.75 -40.01 0.02
CA SER A 157 -23.31 -38.70 0.39
C SER A 157 -23.41 -38.51 1.91
N THR A 158 -23.17 -39.56 2.69
CA THR A 158 -23.25 -39.57 4.15
C THR A 158 -21.94 -39.14 4.80
N ASP A 159 -20.78 -39.39 4.20
CA ASP A 159 -19.49 -39.01 4.79
C ASP A 159 -19.22 -37.49 4.70
N LEU A 160 -19.60 -36.85 3.58
CA LEU A 160 -19.49 -35.38 3.43
C LEU A 160 -20.39 -34.63 4.42
N LYS A 161 -21.65 -35.06 4.56
CA LYS A 161 -22.60 -34.46 5.51
C LYS A 161 -22.18 -34.63 6.96
N ASN A 162 -21.47 -35.71 7.30
CA ASN A 162 -20.96 -35.91 8.65
C ASN A 162 -19.74 -35.02 8.92
N MET A 163 -18.83 -34.84 7.96
CA MET A 163 -17.69 -33.92 8.12
C MET A 163 -18.14 -32.47 8.26
N ASP A 164 -19.07 -32.01 7.42
CA ASP A 164 -19.61 -30.64 7.50
C ASP A 164 -20.26 -30.39 8.87
N ARG A 165 -21.07 -31.33 9.37
CA ARG A 165 -21.68 -31.25 10.71
C ARG A 165 -20.65 -31.24 11.83
N GLU A 166 -19.59 -32.01 11.73
CA GLU A 166 -18.57 -32.09 12.78
C GLU A 166 -17.74 -30.79 12.85
N VAL A 167 -17.46 -30.17 11.70
CA VAL A 167 -16.81 -28.85 11.60
C VAL A 167 -17.74 -27.75 12.14
N GLU A 168 -19.02 -27.77 11.77
CA GLU A 168 -20.03 -26.84 12.30
C GLU A 168 -20.16 -26.94 13.82
N LEU A 169 -20.20 -28.16 14.38
CA LEU A 169 -20.28 -28.37 15.83
C LEU A 169 -19.01 -27.90 16.56
N LYS A 170 -17.83 -28.12 15.99
CA LYS A 170 -16.56 -27.62 16.55
C LYS A 170 -16.51 -26.10 16.52
N ASN A 171 -16.88 -25.47 15.42
CA ASN A 171 -16.94 -24.01 15.29
C ASN A 171 -17.95 -23.41 16.29
N ALA A 172 -19.13 -24.01 16.42
CA ALA A 172 -20.15 -23.58 17.39
C ALA A 172 -19.69 -23.74 18.85
N SER A 173 -18.90 -24.77 19.17
CA SER A 173 -18.31 -24.93 20.50
C SER A 173 -17.23 -23.89 20.78
N ILE A 174 -16.41 -23.57 19.78
CA ILE A 174 -15.35 -22.57 19.89
C ILE A 174 -15.98 -21.18 20.09
N SER A 175 -16.95 -20.80 19.25
CA SER A 175 -17.62 -19.50 19.33
C SER A 175 -18.34 -19.27 20.65
N ARG A 176 -18.97 -20.30 21.24
CA ARG A 176 -19.58 -20.19 22.57
C ARG A 176 -18.57 -19.99 23.69
N SER A 177 -17.47 -20.76 23.68
CA SER A 177 -16.40 -20.58 24.68
C SER A 177 -15.72 -19.22 24.58
N LEU A 178 -15.53 -18.75 23.34
CA LEU A 178 -15.01 -17.43 23.00
C LEU A 178 -15.94 -16.33 23.53
N PHE A 179 -17.23 -16.45 23.22
CA PHE A 179 -18.23 -15.48 23.61
C PHE A 179 -18.36 -15.35 25.12
N GLN A 180 -18.31 -16.48 25.85
CA GLN A 180 -18.32 -16.47 27.31
C GLN A 180 -17.17 -15.64 27.89
N LYS A 181 -15.95 -15.80 27.36
CA LYS A 181 -14.80 -15.00 27.80
C LYS A 181 -14.96 -13.52 27.47
N LEU A 182 -15.49 -13.19 26.28
CA LEU A 182 -15.78 -11.80 25.91
C LEU A 182 -16.80 -11.16 26.87
N GLN A 183 -17.79 -11.91 27.35
CA GLN A 183 -18.77 -11.45 28.34
C GLN A 183 -18.20 -11.28 29.75
N GLU A 184 -17.16 -12.04 30.12
CA GLU A 184 -16.49 -11.90 31.41
C GLU A 184 -15.70 -10.59 31.51
N GLU A 185 -15.13 -10.13 30.39
CA GLU A 185 -14.27 -8.93 30.35
C GLU A 185 -15.00 -7.67 29.84
N TYR A 186 -16.00 -7.82 28.96
CA TYR A 186 -16.71 -6.74 28.29
C TYR A 186 -18.23 -6.94 28.31
N ASP A 187 -18.99 -5.86 28.16
CA ASP A 187 -20.46 -5.89 28.15
C ASP A 187 -21.04 -6.40 26.80
N PHE A 188 -20.64 -7.60 26.36
CA PHE A 188 -21.16 -8.24 25.16
C PHE A 188 -22.59 -8.75 25.37
N ASP A 189 -23.51 -8.26 24.54
CA ASP A 189 -24.92 -8.65 24.57
C ASP A 189 -25.11 -9.99 23.84
N ASP A 190 -25.85 -10.93 24.45
CA ASP A 190 -26.19 -12.25 23.90
C ASP A 190 -26.74 -12.16 22.46
N LYS A 191 -27.42 -11.06 22.11
CA LYS A 191 -27.96 -10.84 20.76
C LYS A 191 -26.88 -10.75 19.67
N TRP A 192 -25.62 -10.51 20.04
CA TRP A 192 -24.49 -10.42 19.11
C TRP A 192 -23.85 -11.78 18.82
N LEU A 193 -24.18 -12.83 19.58
CA LEU A 193 -23.62 -14.16 19.42
C LEU A 193 -23.73 -14.69 17.97
N PRO A 194 -24.88 -14.58 17.26
CA PRO A 194 -24.98 -15.05 15.88
C PRO A 194 -24.04 -14.31 14.91
N LEU A 195 -23.86 -13.00 15.13
CA LEU A 195 -22.91 -12.21 14.34
C LEU A 195 -21.47 -12.63 14.64
N ILE A 196 -21.11 -12.83 15.91
CA ILE A 196 -19.75 -13.24 16.30
C ILE A 196 -19.42 -14.63 15.77
N ASP A 197 -20.35 -15.56 15.86
CA ASP A 197 -20.21 -16.91 15.28
C ASP A 197 -19.95 -16.84 13.78
N TYR A 198 -20.73 -16.03 13.05
CA TYR A 198 -20.49 -15.78 11.63
C TYR A 198 -19.12 -15.14 11.37
N LEU A 199 -18.72 -14.11 12.11
CA LEU A 199 -17.42 -13.46 11.91
C LEU A 199 -16.23 -14.39 12.23
N CYS A 200 -16.39 -15.36 13.13
CA CYS A 200 -15.38 -16.39 13.39
C CYS A 200 -15.06 -17.23 12.16
N THR A 201 -16.01 -17.39 11.22
CA THR A 201 -15.78 -18.14 9.96
C THR A 201 -14.70 -17.51 9.07
N PHE A 202 -14.40 -16.22 9.26
CA PHE A 202 -13.29 -15.52 8.59
C PHE A 202 -11.97 -15.57 9.37
N GLY A 203 -11.87 -16.39 10.43
CA GLY A 203 -10.64 -16.57 11.22
C GLY A 203 -10.39 -15.51 12.30
N LEU A 204 -11.42 -14.76 12.69
CA LEU A 204 -11.33 -13.87 13.86
C LEU A 204 -11.22 -14.70 15.15
N LYS A 205 -10.37 -14.21 16.06
CA LYS A 205 -10.04 -14.79 17.38
C LYS A 205 -10.45 -13.80 18.48
N GLU A 206 -10.38 -14.22 19.74
CA GLU A 206 -10.80 -13.44 20.93
C GLU A 206 -10.23 -12.03 20.96
N SER A 207 -8.91 -11.93 20.78
CA SER A 207 -8.16 -10.67 20.74
C SER A 207 -8.63 -9.70 19.65
N HIS A 208 -9.17 -10.22 18.54
CA HIS A 208 -9.71 -9.39 17.47
C HIS A 208 -11.05 -8.77 17.88
N PHE A 209 -11.91 -9.54 18.55
CA PHE A 209 -13.20 -9.04 19.02
C PHE A 209 -13.04 -8.03 20.14
N THR A 210 -12.12 -8.26 21.09
CA THR A 210 -11.79 -7.27 22.13
C THR A 210 -11.26 -5.98 21.49
N TYR A 211 -10.32 -6.08 20.54
CA TYR A 211 -9.81 -4.93 19.79
C TYR A 211 -10.91 -4.16 19.04
N ILE A 212 -11.80 -4.89 18.33
CA ILE A 212 -12.92 -4.28 17.60
C ILE A 212 -13.89 -3.59 18.57
N TYR A 213 -14.20 -4.22 19.70
CA TYR A 213 -15.10 -3.66 20.72
C TYR A 213 -14.56 -2.34 21.28
N GLU A 214 -13.28 -2.32 21.67
CA GLU A 214 -12.62 -1.12 22.20
C GLU A 214 -12.57 0.02 21.18
N ARG A 215 -12.41 -0.32 19.90
CA ARG A 215 -12.28 0.68 18.83
C ARG A 215 -13.62 1.17 18.30
N HIS A 216 -14.58 0.27 18.09
CA HIS A 216 -15.85 0.57 17.43
C HIS A 216 -16.95 -0.47 17.72
N MET A 217 -17.36 -0.60 18.98
CA MET A 217 -18.44 -1.50 19.43
C MET A 217 -19.72 -1.45 18.57
N ALA A 218 -20.07 -0.30 17.99
CA ALA A 218 -21.30 -0.12 17.23
C ALA A 218 -21.47 -1.13 16.07
N CYS A 219 -20.38 -1.69 15.54
CA CYS A 219 -20.46 -2.66 14.45
C CYS A 219 -21.14 -3.98 14.87
N PHE A 220 -21.20 -4.28 16.17
CA PHE A 220 -21.88 -5.47 16.67
C PHE A 220 -23.41 -5.30 16.74
N GLN A 221 -23.93 -4.09 16.58
CA GLN A 221 -25.36 -3.81 16.70
C GLN A 221 -26.18 -4.22 15.45
N ILE A 222 -25.52 -4.61 14.36
CA ILE A 222 -26.20 -5.11 13.16
C ILE A 222 -26.63 -6.58 13.34
N SER A 223 -27.58 -7.03 12.54
CA SER A 223 -27.92 -8.45 12.47
C SER A 223 -26.86 -9.24 11.68
N GLN A 224 -26.75 -10.53 11.99
CA GLN A 224 -25.97 -11.48 11.19
C GLN A 224 -26.35 -11.42 9.69
N ALA A 225 -27.65 -11.45 9.38
CA ALA A 225 -28.13 -11.42 7.99
C ALA A 225 -27.66 -10.17 7.22
N SER A 226 -27.63 -8.99 7.87
CA SER A 226 -27.10 -7.79 7.22
C SER A 226 -25.57 -7.79 7.13
N ALA A 227 -24.86 -8.48 8.03
CA ALA A 227 -23.42 -8.68 7.88
C ALA A 227 -23.13 -9.60 6.68
N GLU A 228 -23.82 -10.73 6.58
CA GLU A 228 -23.75 -11.68 5.47
C GLU A 228 -23.93 -10.99 4.12
N GLU A 229 -25.02 -10.22 3.96
CA GLU A 229 -25.30 -9.50 2.70
C GLU A 229 -24.14 -8.58 2.26
N ARG A 230 -23.46 -7.94 3.22
CA ARG A 230 -22.35 -7.02 2.94
C ARG A 230 -21.06 -7.77 2.64
N LEU A 231 -20.74 -8.80 3.42
CA LEU A 231 -19.50 -9.55 3.25
C LEU A 231 -19.56 -10.42 1.98
N ASP A 232 -20.71 -11.00 1.67
CA ASP A 232 -20.95 -11.69 0.40
C ASP A 232 -20.78 -10.75 -0.80
N PHE A 233 -21.26 -9.49 -0.69
CA PHE A 233 -21.02 -8.50 -1.73
C PHE A 233 -19.53 -8.20 -1.92
N LEU A 234 -18.77 -8.05 -0.83
CA LEU A 234 -17.33 -7.79 -0.91
C LEU A 234 -16.57 -8.98 -1.53
N LEU A 235 -16.92 -10.21 -1.15
CA LEU A 235 -16.37 -11.44 -1.75
C LEU A 235 -16.67 -11.49 -3.25
N ASN A 236 -17.91 -11.22 -3.64
CA ASN A 236 -18.34 -11.17 -5.06
C ASN A 236 -17.67 -10.02 -5.84
N ALA A 237 -17.29 -8.93 -5.18
CA ALA A 237 -16.51 -7.84 -5.77
C ALA A 237 -15.00 -8.17 -5.90
N GLY A 238 -14.58 -9.37 -5.47
CA GLY A 238 -13.23 -9.90 -5.63
C GLY A 238 -12.33 -9.79 -4.39
N VAL A 239 -12.86 -9.38 -3.23
CA VAL A 239 -12.08 -9.41 -1.97
C VAL A 239 -11.78 -10.86 -1.63
N LYS A 240 -10.50 -11.22 -1.47
CA LYS A 240 -10.11 -12.60 -1.11
C LYS A 240 -10.53 -12.89 0.33
N SER A 241 -11.00 -14.10 0.60
CA SER A 241 -11.45 -14.51 1.95
C SER A 241 -10.37 -14.28 3.02
N LYS A 242 -9.10 -14.57 2.69
CA LYS A 242 -7.94 -14.33 3.57
C LYS A 242 -7.75 -12.86 3.98
N ASP A 243 -8.20 -11.92 3.15
CA ASP A 243 -8.10 -10.49 3.44
C ASP A 243 -9.25 -9.98 4.31
N MET A 244 -10.35 -10.73 4.44
CA MET A 244 -11.56 -10.32 5.16
C MET A 244 -11.28 -10.07 6.64
N LYS A 245 -10.54 -10.97 7.30
CA LYS A 245 -10.10 -10.81 8.69
C LYS A 245 -9.43 -9.45 8.91
N ARG A 246 -8.44 -9.15 8.05
CA ARG A 246 -7.65 -7.91 8.13
C ARG A 246 -8.54 -6.68 7.90
N ILE A 247 -9.47 -6.73 6.95
CA ILE A 247 -10.43 -5.63 6.70
C ILE A 247 -11.30 -5.38 7.92
N LEU A 248 -11.91 -6.43 8.48
CA LEU A 248 -12.81 -6.34 9.64
C LEU A 248 -12.12 -5.78 10.88
N VAL A 249 -10.88 -6.21 11.14
CA VAL A 249 -10.09 -5.72 12.28
C VAL A 249 -9.67 -4.26 12.06
N ARG A 250 -9.20 -3.90 10.86
CA ARG A 250 -8.72 -2.54 10.57
C ARG A 250 -9.86 -1.52 10.46
N GLN A 251 -11.01 -1.94 9.93
CA GLN A 251 -12.13 -1.08 9.61
C GLN A 251 -13.49 -1.73 9.93
N PRO A 252 -13.79 -1.98 11.22
CA PRO A 252 -15.03 -2.66 11.63
C PRO A 252 -16.31 -1.94 11.19
N GLN A 253 -16.26 -0.60 11.05
CA GLN A 253 -17.37 0.22 10.53
C GLN A 253 -17.84 -0.20 9.13
N ILE A 254 -17.06 -0.99 8.38
CA ILE A 254 -17.46 -1.51 7.07
C ILE A 254 -18.78 -2.30 7.13
N LEU A 255 -19.01 -2.95 8.28
CA LEU A 255 -20.24 -3.68 8.59
C LEU A 255 -21.46 -2.76 8.75
N GLU A 256 -21.28 -1.47 9.04
CA GLU A 256 -22.40 -0.54 9.25
C GLU A 256 -22.87 0.12 7.95
N TYR A 257 -22.04 0.15 6.91
CA TYR A 257 -22.43 0.74 5.64
C TYR A 257 -23.58 -0.01 4.99
N THR A 258 -24.52 0.70 4.38
CA THR A 258 -25.59 0.05 3.61
C THR A 258 -25.00 -0.64 2.39
N LEU A 259 -25.68 -1.69 1.90
CA LEU A 259 -25.26 -2.35 0.66
C LEU A 259 -25.23 -1.35 -0.52
N GLY A 260 -26.15 -0.38 -0.55
CA GLY A 260 -26.15 0.70 -1.53
C GLY A 260 -24.89 1.58 -1.48
N ASN A 261 -24.34 1.83 -0.29
CA ASN A 261 -23.07 2.54 -0.14
C ASN A 261 -21.91 1.72 -0.69
N LEU A 262 -21.84 0.43 -0.37
CA LEU A 262 -20.76 -0.43 -0.89
C LEU A 262 -20.81 -0.52 -2.43
N LYS A 263 -22.00 -0.71 -3.00
CA LYS A 263 -22.23 -0.73 -4.45
C LYS A 263 -21.80 0.56 -5.13
N SER A 264 -22.22 1.73 -4.63
CA SER A 264 -21.89 3.01 -5.25
C SER A 264 -20.39 3.30 -5.28
N HIS A 265 -19.63 2.80 -4.30
CA HIS A 265 -18.17 2.92 -4.27
C HIS A 265 -17.47 1.96 -5.22
N VAL A 266 -17.99 0.74 -5.39
CA VAL A 266 -17.52 -0.21 -6.41
C VAL A 266 -17.80 0.34 -7.81
N ASP A 267 -19.01 0.86 -8.06
CA ASP A 267 -19.39 1.51 -9.31
C ASP A 267 -18.50 2.73 -9.60
N PHE A 268 -18.14 3.50 -8.56
CA PHE A 268 -17.17 4.58 -8.69
C PHE A 268 -15.79 4.09 -9.16
N LEU A 269 -15.25 3.01 -8.58
CA LEU A 269 -13.98 2.43 -9.02
C LEU A 269 -14.03 2.00 -10.48
N VAL A 270 -15.12 1.34 -10.91
CA VAL A 270 -15.33 0.97 -12.31
C VAL A 270 -15.36 2.21 -13.20
N SER A 271 -16.06 3.27 -12.76
CA SER A 271 -16.21 4.51 -13.55
C SER A 271 -14.91 5.26 -13.81
N ILE A 272 -13.88 5.06 -12.98
CA ILE A 272 -12.56 5.68 -13.14
C ILE A 272 -11.56 4.75 -13.85
N GLY A 273 -12.04 3.66 -14.45
CA GLY A 273 -11.24 2.75 -15.27
C GLY A 273 -10.51 1.65 -14.48
N VAL A 274 -10.92 1.33 -13.25
CA VAL A 274 -10.39 0.15 -12.53
C VAL A 274 -11.01 -1.13 -13.12
N PRO A 275 -10.21 -2.10 -13.58
CA PRO A 275 -10.72 -3.39 -14.01
C PRO A 275 -11.36 -4.17 -12.86
N ASN A 276 -12.48 -4.86 -13.12
CA ASN A 276 -13.22 -5.63 -12.10
C ASN A 276 -12.31 -6.58 -11.29
N ARG A 277 -11.37 -7.27 -11.97
CA ARG A 277 -10.40 -8.18 -11.33
C ARG A 277 -9.49 -7.52 -10.27
N ARG A 278 -9.35 -6.19 -10.29
CA ARG A 278 -8.49 -5.43 -9.36
C ARG A 278 -9.26 -4.76 -8.23
N ILE A 279 -10.59 -4.73 -8.28
CA ILE A 279 -11.43 -4.03 -7.29
C ILE A 279 -11.22 -4.59 -5.88
N GLY A 280 -11.24 -5.91 -5.72
CA GLY A 280 -11.00 -6.57 -4.43
C GLY A 280 -9.66 -6.23 -3.80
N GLN A 281 -8.60 -6.10 -4.60
CA GLN A 281 -7.26 -5.72 -4.14
C GLN A 281 -7.26 -4.28 -3.59
N ILE A 282 -7.93 -3.35 -4.28
CA ILE A 282 -8.06 -1.95 -3.84
C ILE A 282 -8.85 -1.86 -2.54
N ILE A 283 -10.00 -2.54 -2.46
CA ILE A 283 -10.84 -2.58 -1.24
C ILE A 283 -10.04 -3.11 -0.05
N SER A 284 -9.29 -4.20 -0.26
CA SER A 284 -8.47 -4.82 0.79
C SER A 284 -7.36 -3.89 1.29
N ALA A 285 -6.78 -3.09 0.39
CA ALA A 285 -5.70 -2.17 0.71
C ALA A 285 -6.18 -0.84 1.33
N ALA A 286 -7.39 -0.37 0.99
CA ALA A 286 -7.94 0.90 1.48
C ALA A 286 -9.43 0.80 1.85
N PRO A 287 -9.83 -0.07 2.81
CA PRO A 287 -11.23 -0.26 3.18
C PRO A 287 -11.89 1.00 3.76
N SER A 288 -11.07 1.95 4.25
CA SER A 288 -11.56 3.25 4.70
C SER A 288 -12.18 4.09 3.59
N MET A 289 -11.99 3.75 2.29
CA MET A 289 -12.59 4.51 1.19
C MET A 289 -14.12 4.58 1.27
N PHE A 290 -14.77 3.56 1.84
CA PHE A 290 -16.23 3.53 2.03
C PHE A 290 -16.76 4.58 3.02
N SER A 291 -15.88 5.22 3.82
CA SER A 291 -16.25 6.29 4.73
C SER A 291 -16.32 7.66 4.07
N TYR A 292 -15.83 7.79 2.83
CA TYR A 292 -15.77 9.05 2.11
C TYR A 292 -16.98 9.17 1.19
N SER A 293 -17.45 10.40 0.97
CA SER A 293 -18.52 10.62 -0.01
C SER A 293 -17.96 10.46 -1.42
N VAL A 294 -18.62 9.64 -2.25
CA VAL A 294 -18.29 9.52 -3.68
C VAL A 294 -18.31 10.91 -4.35
N GLU A 295 -19.37 11.69 -4.13
CA GLU A 295 -19.57 12.99 -4.77
C GLU A 295 -18.72 14.12 -4.15
N GLN A 296 -18.63 14.16 -2.82
CA GLN A 296 -18.00 15.30 -2.12
C GLN A 296 -16.52 15.08 -1.80
N SER A 297 -15.99 13.87 -2.01
CA SER A 297 -14.60 13.54 -1.67
C SER A 297 -13.88 12.78 -2.78
N LEU A 298 -14.38 11.61 -3.19
CA LEU A 298 -13.64 10.74 -4.11
C LEU A 298 -13.55 11.34 -5.53
N LYS A 299 -14.67 11.81 -6.09
CA LYS A 299 -14.68 12.49 -7.40
C LYS A 299 -13.83 13.77 -7.42
N PRO A 300 -13.91 14.67 -6.41
CA PRO A 300 -12.98 15.80 -6.30
C PRO A 300 -11.50 15.40 -6.26
N THR A 301 -11.15 14.33 -5.55
CA THR A 301 -9.77 13.81 -5.54
C THR A 301 -9.33 13.36 -6.94
N VAL A 302 -10.18 12.61 -7.66
CA VAL A 302 -9.89 12.19 -9.04
C VAL A 302 -9.75 13.40 -9.97
N ARG A 303 -10.63 14.39 -9.85
CA ARG A 303 -10.52 15.64 -10.61
C ARG A 303 -9.21 16.37 -10.36
N TYR A 304 -8.76 16.43 -9.10
CA TYR A 304 -7.47 17.02 -8.75
C TYR A 304 -6.30 16.28 -9.43
N LEU A 305 -6.34 14.94 -9.50
CA LEU A 305 -5.32 14.15 -10.20
C LEU A 305 -5.28 14.48 -11.69
N ILE A 306 -6.44 14.66 -12.32
CA ILE A 306 -6.51 14.98 -13.75
C ILE A 306 -6.09 16.44 -14.01
N GLU A 307 -6.74 17.39 -13.36
CA GLU A 307 -6.63 18.82 -13.69
C GLU A 307 -5.35 19.46 -13.12
N GLU A 308 -5.02 19.18 -11.85
CA GLU A 308 -3.94 19.86 -11.14
C GLU A 308 -2.62 19.07 -11.20
N VAL A 309 -2.68 17.74 -11.09
CA VAL A 309 -1.48 16.89 -11.26
C VAL A 309 -1.14 16.72 -12.73
N GLY A 310 -2.15 16.52 -13.59
CA GLY A 310 -2.00 16.33 -15.03
C GLY A 310 -1.98 14.87 -15.47
N ILE A 311 -2.52 13.95 -14.65
CA ILE A 311 -2.64 12.53 -14.99
C ILE A 311 -3.73 12.38 -16.06
N GLU A 312 -3.47 11.61 -17.11
CA GLU A 312 -4.46 11.33 -18.14
C GLU A 312 -5.62 10.52 -17.56
N GLU A 313 -6.85 10.78 -18.02
CA GLU A 313 -8.05 10.12 -17.49
C GLU A 313 -7.98 8.59 -17.61
N SER A 314 -7.38 8.09 -18.71
CA SER A 314 -7.10 6.67 -18.96
C SER A 314 -6.14 6.05 -17.93
N ASP A 315 -5.24 6.83 -17.33
CA ASP A 315 -4.25 6.36 -16.36
C ASP A 315 -4.76 6.38 -14.90
N VAL A 316 -5.89 7.05 -14.62
CA VAL A 316 -6.41 7.20 -13.24
C VAL A 316 -6.67 5.84 -12.60
N GLY A 317 -7.31 4.93 -13.32
CA GLY A 317 -7.57 3.58 -12.81
C GLY A 317 -6.28 2.86 -12.43
N LYS A 318 -5.22 2.99 -13.23
CA LYS A 318 -3.89 2.41 -12.95
C LYS A 318 -3.24 3.05 -11.73
N VAL A 319 -3.32 4.38 -11.60
CA VAL A 319 -2.79 5.13 -10.45
C VAL A 319 -3.46 4.71 -9.15
N VAL A 320 -4.78 4.55 -9.15
CA VAL A 320 -5.53 4.07 -7.98
C VAL A 320 -5.18 2.62 -7.64
N GLN A 321 -4.98 1.75 -8.63
CA GLN A 321 -4.51 0.38 -8.41
C GLN A 321 -3.13 0.35 -7.74
N LEU A 322 -2.18 1.18 -8.19
CA LEU A 322 -0.82 1.25 -7.64
C LEU A 322 -0.76 1.85 -6.24
N SER A 323 -1.71 2.73 -5.89
CA SER A 323 -1.75 3.37 -4.58
C SER A 323 -3.18 3.70 -4.15
N PRO A 324 -3.98 2.71 -3.69
CA PRO A 324 -5.37 2.90 -3.25
C PRO A 324 -5.53 3.99 -2.19
N GLN A 325 -4.49 4.17 -1.37
CA GLN A 325 -4.40 5.18 -0.33
C GLN A 325 -4.56 6.62 -0.83
N ILE A 326 -4.34 6.88 -2.13
CA ILE A 326 -4.52 8.20 -2.75
C ILE A 326 -5.97 8.72 -2.65
N LEU A 327 -6.94 7.81 -2.55
CA LEU A 327 -8.36 8.16 -2.44
C LEU A 327 -8.76 8.63 -1.03
N VAL A 328 -7.98 8.24 -0.01
CA VAL A 328 -8.33 8.46 1.40
C VAL A 328 -7.35 9.41 2.12
N GLN A 329 -6.12 9.52 1.60
CA GLN A 329 -5.14 10.46 2.11
C GLN A 329 -5.38 11.86 1.52
N LYS A 330 -5.16 12.89 2.33
CA LYS A 330 -5.27 14.27 1.86
C LYS A 330 -4.09 14.57 0.93
N ILE A 331 -4.39 14.74 -0.35
CA ILE A 331 -3.46 15.34 -1.30
C ILE A 331 -3.50 16.85 -1.06
N ASP A 332 -2.44 17.36 -0.44
CA ASP A 332 -2.33 18.75 -0.06
C ASP A 332 -1.85 19.63 -1.22
N SER A 333 -1.99 20.95 -1.06
CA SER A 333 -1.43 21.95 -1.97
C SER A 333 0.09 21.84 -2.15
N ALA A 334 0.78 21.04 -1.33
CA ALA A 334 2.22 20.82 -1.43
C ALA A 334 2.62 20.01 -2.67
N TRP A 335 1.69 19.39 -3.42
CA TRP A 335 2.03 18.88 -4.75
C TRP A 335 2.63 19.96 -5.65
N LYS A 336 2.07 21.18 -5.63
CA LYS A 336 2.61 22.30 -6.42
C LYS A 336 4.05 22.62 -6.02
N SER A 337 4.36 22.59 -4.72
CA SER A 337 5.71 22.79 -4.20
C SER A 337 6.67 21.67 -4.62
N ARG A 338 6.23 20.41 -4.58
CA ARG A 338 7.02 19.23 -4.99
C ARG A 338 7.32 19.24 -6.49
N SER A 339 6.30 19.50 -7.30
CA SER A 339 6.43 19.62 -8.76
C SER A 339 7.36 20.76 -9.13
N LEU A 340 7.18 21.95 -8.53
CA LEU A 340 8.06 23.10 -8.75
C LEU A 340 9.51 22.81 -8.33
N PHE A 341 9.71 22.11 -7.21
CA PHE A 341 11.02 21.67 -6.76
C PHE A 341 11.68 20.77 -7.80
N LEU A 342 11.02 19.71 -8.27
CA LEU A 342 11.57 18.80 -9.29
C LEU A 342 11.90 19.54 -10.60
N SER A 343 11.03 20.46 -11.04
CA SER A 343 11.29 21.29 -12.23
C SER A 343 12.52 22.18 -12.06
N LYS A 344 12.71 22.82 -10.90
CA LYS A 344 13.87 23.70 -10.67
C LYS A 344 15.17 22.94 -10.38
N GLU A 345 15.06 21.83 -9.67
CA GLU A 345 16.21 21.08 -9.14
C GLU A 345 16.87 20.17 -10.20
N LEU A 346 16.08 19.69 -11.17
CA LEU A 346 16.49 18.75 -12.22
C LEU A 346 16.22 19.23 -13.64
N ASP A 347 15.72 20.46 -13.82
CA ASP A 347 15.19 20.96 -15.11
C ASP A 347 14.11 20.03 -15.69
N ALA A 348 13.34 19.38 -14.81
CA ALA A 348 12.37 18.36 -15.19
C ALA A 348 11.14 19.00 -15.86
N PRO A 349 10.83 18.64 -17.12
CA PRO A 349 9.63 19.13 -17.78
C PRO A 349 8.37 18.50 -17.15
N LYS A 350 7.24 19.22 -17.21
CA LYS A 350 5.97 18.80 -16.58
C LYS A 350 5.58 17.36 -16.93
N HIS A 351 5.66 16.97 -18.20
CA HIS A 351 5.28 15.62 -18.65
C HIS A 351 6.15 14.52 -18.01
N SER A 352 7.43 14.78 -17.72
CA SER A 352 8.31 13.81 -17.05
C SER A 352 7.92 13.65 -15.58
N ILE A 353 7.56 14.75 -14.90
CA ILE A 353 7.08 14.72 -13.51
C ILE A 353 5.73 13.98 -13.43
N VAL A 354 4.81 14.22 -14.37
CA VAL A 354 3.55 13.48 -14.46
C VAL A 354 3.83 11.99 -14.65
N LYS A 355 4.70 11.61 -15.60
CA LYS A 355 5.11 10.20 -15.82
C LYS A 355 5.69 9.57 -14.56
N MET A 356 6.46 10.31 -13.76
CA MET A 356 6.97 9.82 -12.48
C MET A 356 5.84 9.50 -11.48
N VAL A 357 4.85 10.39 -11.36
CA VAL A 357 3.70 10.21 -10.48
C VAL A 357 2.80 9.08 -10.95
N THR A 358 2.53 8.98 -12.25
CA THR A 358 1.70 7.91 -12.82
C THR A 358 2.30 6.53 -12.52
N LYS A 359 3.64 6.40 -12.60
CA LYS A 359 4.35 5.16 -12.28
C LYS A 359 4.49 4.89 -10.78
N HIS A 360 4.55 5.94 -9.95
CA HIS A 360 4.78 5.83 -8.51
C HIS A 360 4.00 6.91 -7.75
N PRO A 361 2.69 6.71 -7.54
CA PRO A 361 1.81 7.75 -7.01
C PRO A 361 2.16 8.19 -5.59
N GLN A 362 2.91 7.38 -4.83
CA GLN A 362 3.41 7.74 -3.50
C GLN A 362 4.32 8.97 -3.53
N LEU A 363 4.90 9.33 -4.68
CA LEU A 363 5.66 10.58 -4.87
C LEU A 363 4.86 11.83 -4.45
N LEU A 364 3.53 11.79 -4.58
CA LEU A 364 2.64 12.89 -4.17
C LEU A 364 2.78 13.24 -2.68
N HIS A 365 3.20 12.27 -1.85
CA HIS A 365 3.25 12.39 -0.39
C HIS A 365 4.67 12.57 0.17
N TYR A 366 5.72 12.49 -0.67
CA TYR A 366 7.10 12.58 -0.19
C TYR A 366 7.45 13.97 0.34
N SER A 367 8.20 13.99 1.45
CA SER A 367 8.85 15.22 1.93
C SER A 367 9.93 15.63 0.92
N ILE A 368 10.03 16.92 0.63
CA ILE A 368 11.14 17.43 -0.19
C ILE A 368 12.45 17.26 0.58
N GLU A 369 12.50 17.69 1.84
CA GLU A 369 13.71 17.77 2.67
C GLU A 369 14.19 16.40 3.14
N ASP A 370 13.27 15.53 3.58
CA ASP A 370 13.63 14.21 4.14
C ASP A 370 13.49 13.07 3.13
N GLY A 371 12.70 13.29 2.08
CA GLY A 371 12.38 12.31 1.06
C GLY A 371 13.23 12.51 -0.17
N ILE A 372 12.81 13.44 -1.04
CA ILE A 372 13.34 13.60 -2.40
C ILE A 372 14.81 14.06 -2.40
N LEU A 373 15.11 15.18 -1.74
CA LEU A 373 16.42 15.84 -1.81
C LEU A 373 17.59 14.94 -1.35
N PRO A 374 17.51 14.16 -0.25
CA PRO A 374 18.57 13.26 0.15
C PRO A 374 18.91 12.20 -0.92
N ARG A 375 17.90 11.69 -1.65
CA ARG A 375 18.13 10.72 -2.74
C ARG A 375 18.75 11.39 -3.96
N LEU A 376 18.32 12.61 -4.31
CA LEU A 376 18.96 13.39 -5.37
C LEU A 376 20.43 13.66 -5.05
N ASN A 377 20.73 14.07 -3.82
CA ASN A 377 22.10 14.34 -3.37
C ASN A 377 22.96 13.08 -3.37
N PHE A 378 22.40 11.93 -3.00
CA PHE A 378 23.11 10.66 -3.14
C PHE A 378 23.44 10.35 -4.61
N LEU A 379 22.47 10.46 -5.52
CA LEU A 379 22.70 10.21 -6.95
C LEU A 379 23.76 11.16 -7.54
N ARG A 380 23.78 12.43 -7.12
CA ARG A 380 24.85 13.37 -7.46
C ARG A 380 26.20 12.95 -6.87
N SER A 381 26.23 12.50 -5.62
CA SER A 381 27.46 12.10 -4.93
C SER A 381 28.15 10.91 -5.59
N ILE A 382 27.40 10.04 -6.27
CA ILE A 382 27.95 8.93 -7.05
C ILE A 382 28.33 9.33 -8.49
N GLY A 383 28.22 10.61 -8.85
CA GLY A 383 28.68 11.15 -10.14
C GLY A 383 27.60 11.31 -11.21
N MET A 384 26.31 11.12 -10.91
CA MET A 384 25.24 11.38 -11.88
C MET A 384 24.97 12.89 -12.01
N ARG A 385 24.87 13.38 -13.25
CA ARG A 385 24.43 14.75 -13.53
C ARG A 385 22.90 14.85 -13.41
N ASN A 386 22.35 16.05 -13.28
CA ASN A 386 20.90 16.26 -13.20
C ASN A 386 20.13 15.61 -14.36
N SER A 387 20.69 15.64 -15.58
CA SER A 387 20.09 14.96 -16.74
C SER A 387 20.09 13.44 -16.64
N ASP A 388 21.12 12.85 -16.02
CA ASP A 388 21.20 11.41 -15.77
C ASP A 388 20.22 11.00 -14.66
N ILE A 389 20.09 11.81 -13.61
CA ILE A 389 19.14 11.63 -12.52
C ILE A 389 17.70 11.70 -13.04
N LEU A 390 17.39 12.68 -13.88
CA LEU A 390 16.07 12.82 -14.49
C LEU A 390 15.68 11.57 -15.28
N LYS A 391 16.61 10.98 -16.05
CA LYS A 391 16.39 9.72 -16.77
C LYS A 391 16.13 8.55 -15.82
N VAL A 392 16.92 8.42 -14.75
CA VAL A 392 16.74 7.38 -13.72
C VAL A 392 15.37 7.51 -13.06
N LEU A 393 14.96 8.71 -12.64
CA LEU A 393 13.69 8.91 -11.96
C LEU A 393 12.49 8.72 -12.89
N THR A 394 12.58 9.13 -14.15
CA THR A 394 11.46 8.98 -15.11
C THR A 394 11.25 7.52 -15.53
N SER A 395 12.33 6.72 -15.51
CA SER A 395 12.25 5.28 -15.78
C SER A 395 11.86 4.48 -14.53
N LEU A 396 12.46 4.78 -13.38
CA LEU A 396 12.30 4.07 -12.10
C LEU A 396 12.15 5.05 -10.92
N THR A 397 10.97 5.67 -10.79
CA THR A 397 10.67 6.62 -9.71
C THR A 397 10.82 5.99 -8.31
N GLN A 398 10.62 4.68 -8.19
CA GLN A 398 10.73 3.93 -6.92
C GLN A 398 12.09 4.09 -6.24
N VAL A 399 13.15 4.49 -6.95
CA VAL A 399 14.44 4.86 -6.33
C VAL A 399 14.26 5.87 -5.19
N LEU A 400 13.28 6.76 -5.26
CA LEU A 400 12.98 7.72 -4.20
C LEU A 400 12.40 7.08 -2.92
N SER A 401 11.82 5.88 -3.01
CA SER A 401 11.27 5.15 -1.85
C SER A 401 12.32 4.33 -1.10
N LEU A 402 13.45 4.03 -1.73
CA LEU A 402 14.47 3.15 -1.18
C LEU A 402 15.28 3.83 -0.06
N SER A 403 15.63 3.04 0.97
CA SER A 403 16.54 3.47 2.03
C SER A 403 17.92 3.78 1.45
N LEU A 404 18.52 4.90 1.87
CA LEU A 404 19.87 5.25 1.46
C LEU A 404 20.90 4.27 2.04
N GLU A 405 20.82 3.99 3.34
CA GLU A 405 21.81 3.18 4.06
C GLU A 405 21.62 1.68 3.83
N ASP A 406 20.38 1.21 3.77
CA ASP A 406 20.10 -0.23 3.69
C ASP A 406 19.96 -0.74 2.26
N ASN A 407 19.81 0.15 1.28
CA ASN A 407 19.51 -0.23 -0.10
C ASN A 407 20.44 0.45 -1.12
N LEU A 408 20.28 1.76 -1.33
CA LEU A 408 20.93 2.44 -2.45
C LEU A 408 22.46 2.48 -2.34
N LYS A 409 23.00 2.81 -1.16
CA LYS A 409 24.46 2.82 -0.92
C LYS A 409 25.06 1.41 -1.05
N PRO A 410 24.55 0.35 -0.37
CA PRO A 410 25.06 -1.01 -0.55
C PRO A 410 25.01 -1.50 -2.00
N LYS A 411 23.91 -1.19 -2.72
CA LYS A 411 23.78 -1.56 -4.15
C LYS A 411 24.81 -0.85 -5.01
N TYR A 412 25.00 0.46 -4.82
CA TYR A 412 26.02 1.22 -5.52
C TYR A 412 27.42 0.67 -5.27
N LEU A 413 27.80 0.50 -4.00
CA LEU A 413 29.11 -0.05 -3.63
C LEU A 413 29.36 -1.40 -4.30
N TYR A 414 28.37 -2.28 -4.33
CA TYR A 414 28.52 -3.58 -4.96
C TYR A 414 28.59 -3.49 -6.49
N LEU A 415 27.62 -2.84 -7.12
CA LEU A 415 27.48 -2.82 -8.58
C LEU A 415 28.62 -2.05 -9.26
N VAL A 416 29.10 -0.97 -8.64
CA VAL A 416 30.13 -0.09 -9.19
C VAL A 416 31.51 -0.46 -8.66
N ASN A 417 31.71 -0.51 -7.34
CA ASN A 417 33.05 -0.74 -6.78
C ASN A 417 33.45 -2.22 -6.86
N ASP A 418 32.66 -3.12 -6.27
CA ASP A 418 33.03 -4.54 -6.16
C ASP A 418 33.04 -5.22 -7.55
N LEU A 419 32.05 -4.90 -8.39
CA LEU A 419 31.92 -5.43 -9.75
C LEU A 419 32.66 -4.61 -10.82
N LYS A 420 33.39 -3.56 -10.41
CA LYS A 420 34.22 -2.70 -11.26
C LYS A 420 33.48 -2.13 -12.49
N ASN A 421 32.23 -1.73 -12.31
CA ASN A 421 31.48 -1.05 -13.37
C ASN A 421 31.58 0.46 -13.26
N GLU A 422 31.22 1.14 -14.34
CA GLU A 422 31.05 2.58 -14.37
C GLU A 422 29.65 2.97 -13.87
N VAL A 423 29.54 4.18 -13.31
CA VAL A 423 28.27 4.77 -12.85
C VAL A 423 27.27 4.88 -14.01
N GLN A 424 27.77 5.16 -15.21
CA GLN A 424 27.02 5.28 -16.44
C GLN A 424 26.24 4.00 -16.78
N SER A 425 26.69 2.82 -16.31
CA SER A 425 25.93 1.57 -16.46
C SER A 425 24.59 1.62 -15.73
N LEU A 426 24.52 2.29 -14.56
CA LEU A 426 23.29 2.49 -13.79
C LEU A 426 22.37 3.52 -14.47
N THR A 427 22.93 4.51 -15.15
CA THR A 427 22.13 5.49 -15.92
C THR A 427 21.53 4.86 -17.18
N LYS A 428 22.32 4.03 -17.89
CA LYS A 428 21.86 3.34 -19.11
C LYS A 428 20.76 2.33 -18.82
N TYR A 429 20.81 1.67 -17.67
CA TYR A 429 19.80 0.71 -17.27
C TYR A 429 19.47 0.83 -15.77
N PRO A 430 18.61 1.79 -15.39
CA PRO A 430 18.28 2.08 -13.99
C PRO A 430 17.64 0.94 -13.23
N MET A 431 17.02 -0.01 -13.95
CA MET A 431 16.39 -1.21 -13.39
C MET A 431 17.35 -2.09 -12.59
N TYR A 432 18.67 -1.98 -12.74
CA TYR A 432 19.60 -2.67 -11.82
C TYR A 432 19.41 -2.26 -10.37
N LEU A 433 18.93 -1.04 -10.11
CA LEU A 433 18.66 -0.53 -8.77
C LEU A 433 17.39 -1.11 -8.14
N SER A 434 16.46 -1.68 -8.91
CA SER A 434 15.27 -2.35 -8.34
C SER A 434 15.57 -3.78 -7.89
N LEU A 435 16.53 -4.47 -8.53
CA LEU A 435 16.88 -5.85 -8.22
C LEU A 435 17.37 -6.02 -6.77
N SER A 436 17.02 -7.14 -6.13
CA SER A 436 17.49 -7.45 -4.78
C SER A 436 18.99 -7.73 -4.74
N LEU A 437 19.70 -7.00 -3.87
CA LEU A 437 21.15 -7.16 -3.69
C LEU A 437 21.48 -8.55 -3.13
N ASP A 438 20.77 -8.96 -2.08
CA ASP A 438 21.05 -10.20 -1.35
C ASP A 438 20.41 -11.43 -2.00
N GLN A 439 19.23 -11.28 -2.63
CA GLN A 439 18.50 -12.42 -3.19
C GLN A 439 18.83 -12.72 -4.65
N ARG A 440 19.35 -11.74 -5.42
CA ARG A 440 19.57 -11.90 -6.86
C ARG A 440 20.98 -11.51 -7.31
N ILE A 441 21.40 -10.27 -7.05
CA ILE A 441 22.69 -9.75 -7.55
C ILE A 441 23.88 -10.54 -6.98
N ARG A 442 24.00 -10.64 -5.65
CA ARG A 442 25.09 -11.37 -4.98
C ARG A 442 25.09 -12.87 -5.31
N PRO A 443 23.96 -13.60 -5.24
CA PRO A 443 23.93 -15.01 -5.62
C PRO A 443 24.41 -15.28 -7.04
N ARG A 444 23.94 -14.51 -8.04
CA ARG A 444 24.35 -14.71 -9.43
C ARG A 444 25.82 -14.39 -9.66
N HIS A 445 26.32 -13.28 -9.09
CA HIS A 445 27.74 -12.97 -9.17
C HIS A 445 28.60 -14.07 -8.54
N ARG A 446 28.30 -14.46 -7.29
CA ARG A 446 29.07 -15.48 -6.57
C ARG A 446 28.99 -16.86 -7.24
N PHE A 447 27.88 -17.19 -7.89
CA PHE A 447 27.75 -18.42 -8.64
C PHE A 447 28.65 -18.42 -9.89
N LEU A 448 28.69 -17.32 -10.65
CA LEU A 448 29.61 -17.22 -11.78
C LEU A 448 31.09 -17.24 -11.34
N VAL A 449 31.40 -16.70 -10.15
CA VAL A 449 32.73 -16.82 -9.54
C VAL A 449 33.05 -18.28 -9.18
N SER A 450 32.12 -19.02 -8.56
CA SER A 450 32.35 -20.43 -8.18
C SER A 450 32.54 -21.33 -9.40
N LEU A 451 31.88 -21.00 -10.52
CA LEU A 451 32.05 -21.66 -11.82
C LEU A 451 33.28 -21.19 -12.61
N LYS A 452 34.06 -20.22 -12.09
CA LYS A 452 35.18 -19.57 -12.78
C LYS A 452 34.79 -18.93 -14.12
N LYS A 453 33.53 -18.50 -14.25
CA LYS A 453 32.96 -17.82 -15.43
C LYS A 453 32.81 -16.30 -15.27
N ALA A 454 33.10 -15.76 -14.09
CA ALA A 454 33.12 -14.32 -13.87
C ALA A 454 34.28 -13.66 -14.66
N PRO A 455 34.03 -12.57 -15.42
CA PRO A 455 35.08 -11.89 -16.15
C PRO A 455 36.05 -11.15 -15.21
N LYS A 456 37.27 -10.92 -15.68
CA LYS A 456 38.30 -10.15 -14.94
C LYS A 456 38.06 -8.63 -14.96
N GLY A 457 37.32 -8.14 -15.96
CA GLY A 457 36.97 -6.74 -16.16
C GLY A 457 35.60 -6.36 -15.56
N PRO A 458 34.96 -5.30 -16.07
CA PRO A 458 33.62 -4.90 -15.65
C PRO A 458 32.63 -6.06 -15.76
N PHE A 459 31.87 -6.29 -14.68
CA PHE A 459 30.92 -7.40 -14.64
C PHE A 459 29.69 -7.12 -15.52
N PRO A 460 29.21 -8.07 -16.34
CA PRO A 460 28.05 -7.88 -17.21
C PRO A 460 26.77 -7.80 -16.37
N LEU A 461 26.38 -6.57 -15.99
CA LEU A 461 25.18 -6.32 -15.18
C LEU A 461 23.90 -6.85 -15.84
N SER A 462 23.88 -6.96 -17.16
CA SER A 462 22.79 -7.59 -17.93
C SER A 462 22.51 -9.03 -17.54
N SER A 463 23.45 -9.75 -16.93
CA SER A 463 23.24 -11.11 -16.40
C SER A 463 22.26 -11.16 -15.21
N PHE A 464 22.01 -10.04 -14.53
CA PHE A 464 21.12 -9.99 -13.37
C PHE A 464 19.63 -9.83 -13.73
N VAL A 465 19.32 -9.48 -14.98
CA VAL A 465 17.94 -9.15 -15.40
C VAL A 465 17.09 -10.38 -15.70
N PRO A 466 17.54 -11.37 -16.49
CA PRO A 466 16.69 -12.47 -16.94
C PRO A 466 16.21 -13.37 -15.81
N THR A 467 15.29 -14.29 -16.11
CA THR A 467 14.88 -15.35 -15.19
C THR A 467 16.05 -16.25 -14.81
N ASP A 468 15.89 -17.07 -13.76
CA ASP A 468 16.95 -17.95 -13.30
C ASP A 468 17.31 -19.01 -14.36
N GLU A 469 16.33 -19.46 -15.17
CA GLU A 469 16.50 -20.38 -16.29
C GLU A 469 17.37 -19.77 -17.38
N ARG A 470 17.00 -18.57 -17.85
CA ARG A 470 17.74 -17.85 -18.89
C ARG A 470 19.13 -17.47 -18.41
N PHE A 471 19.28 -17.10 -17.14
CA PHE A 471 20.58 -16.85 -16.52
C PHE A 471 21.47 -18.11 -16.57
N CYS A 472 20.92 -19.26 -16.17
CA CYS A 472 21.64 -20.52 -16.15
C CYS A 472 22.04 -20.97 -17.56
N GLN A 473 21.17 -20.83 -18.55
CA GLN A 473 21.45 -21.18 -19.94
C GLN A 473 22.53 -20.28 -20.56
N ARG A 474 22.39 -18.96 -20.45
CA ARG A 474 23.21 -18.00 -21.20
C ARG A 474 24.53 -17.62 -20.52
N TRP A 475 24.61 -17.64 -19.20
CA TRP A 475 25.83 -17.25 -18.47
C TRP A 475 26.46 -18.41 -17.69
N ALA A 476 25.67 -19.15 -16.90
CA ALA A 476 26.24 -20.16 -16.02
C ALA A 476 26.61 -21.46 -16.77
N GLY A 477 25.88 -21.81 -17.84
CA GLY A 477 26.00 -23.09 -18.54
C GLY A 477 25.82 -24.30 -17.61
N THR A 478 24.87 -24.22 -16.67
CA THR A 478 24.55 -25.26 -15.67
C THR A 478 23.04 -25.50 -15.60
N SER A 479 22.62 -26.54 -14.88
CA SER A 479 21.20 -26.73 -14.57
C SER A 479 20.67 -25.65 -13.63
N LEU A 480 19.36 -25.41 -13.71
CA LEU A 480 18.63 -24.53 -12.80
C LEU A 480 18.75 -25.00 -11.34
N GLU A 481 18.64 -26.32 -11.13
CA GLU A 481 18.77 -26.97 -9.81
C GLU A 481 20.13 -26.69 -9.15
N ALA A 482 21.22 -26.70 -9.93
CA ALA A 482 22.55 -26.40 -9.42
C ALA A 482 22.64 -24.95 -8.89
N TYR A 483 22.01 -24.01 -9.60
CA TYR A 483 21.94 -22.62 -9.17
C TYR A 483 21.06 -22.43 -7.93
N HIS A 484 19.85 -23.03 -7.89
CA HIS A 484 18.99 -22.94 -6.70
C HIS A 484 19.65 -23.53 -5.46
N THR A 485 20.29 -24.70 -5.60
CA THR A 485 21.05 -25.32 -4.50
C THR A 485 22.16 -24.41 -3.99
N PHE A 486 22.92 -23.79 -4.91
CA PHE A 486 23.96 -22.83 -4.54
C PHE A 486 23.37 -21.59 -3.83
N ARG A 487 22.30 -21.02 -4.38
CA ARG A 487 21.63 -19.83 -3.85
C ARG A 487 21.09 -20.10 -2.44
N GLN A 488 20.39 -21.21 -2.22
CA GLN A 488 19.87 -21.60 -0.90
C GLN A 488 21.00 -21.72 0.14
N ARG A 489 22.09 -22.42 -0.18
CA ARG A 489 23.26 -22.54 0.73
C ARG A 489 23.86 -21.18 1.08
N LEU A 490 23.98 -20.30 0.09
CA LEU A 490 24.51 -18.95 0.28
C LEU A 490 23.63 -18.10 1.21
N LEU A 491 22.32 -18.17 1.02
CA LEU A 491 21.34 -17.44 1.82
C LEU A 491 21.27 -17.96 3.26
N LEU A 492 21.33 -19.28 3.47
CA LEU A 492 21.40 -19.88 4.81
C LEU A 492 22.67 -19.46 5.54
N THR A 493 23.80 -19.38 4.84
CA THR A 493 25.07 -18.93 5.43
C THR A 493 25.00 -17.47 5.86
N SER A 494 24.48 -16.59 5.00
CA SER A 494 24.34 -15.16 5.34
C SER A 494 23.31 -14.91 6.44
N PHE A 495 22.25 -15.72 6.51
CA PHE A 495 21.30 -15.70 7.62
C PHE A 495 21.98 -16.10 8.93
N ALA A 496 22.75 -17.20 8.95
CA ALA A 496 23.48 -17.63 10.14
C ALA A 496 24.49 -16.57 10.65
N GLU A 497 25.18 -15.89 9.73
CA GLU A 497 26.08 -14.77 10.03
C GLU A 497 25.32 -13.59 10.66
N LYS A 498 24.17 -13.19 10.09
CA LYS A 498 23.32 -12.10 10.61
C LYS A 498 22.69 -12.44 11.96
N SER A 499 22.28 -13.69 12.18
CA SER A 499 21.70 -14.16 13.45
C SER A 499 22.74 -14.45 14.54
N GLY A 500 24.04 -14.24 14.28
CA GLY A 500 25.12 -14.49 15.25
C GLY A 500 25.38 -15.96 15.57
N ARG A 501 24.77 -16.91 14.85
CA ARG A 501 25.02 -18.34 15.02
C ARG A 501 26.27 -18.73 14.23
N LYS A 502 27.45 -18.53 14.83
CA LYS A 502 28.71 -19.09 14.29
C LYS A 502 28.55 -20.61 14.20
N THR A 503 28.57 -21.16 13.00
CA THR A 503 28.64 -22.61 12.77
C THR A 503 29.96 -23.13 13.34
N LEU A 504 29.86 -23.83 14.47
CA LEU A 504 30.91 -24.71 15.00
C LEU A 504 31.07 -25.89 14.04
N VAL A 505 31.73 -25.68 12.90
CA VAL A 505 32.25 -26.81 12.12
C VAL A 505 33.57 -27.22 12.76
N SER A 506 33.46 -28.25 13.59
CA SER A 506 34.52 -29.08 14.12
C SER A 506 35.60 -29.34 13.07
N ARG A 507 36.82 -28.85 13.32
CA ARG A 507 38.03 -29.44 12.73
C ARG A 507 38.16 -30.87 13.26
N ARG A 508 38.04 -31.85 12.38
CA ARG A 508 38.73 -33.13 12.49
C ARG A 508 39.75 -33.20 11.37
#